data_AF-A0A3N5K3E2-F1
#
_entry.id   AF-A0A3N5K3E2-F1
#
_cell.length_a   1.000
_cell.length_b   1.000
_cell.length_c   1.000
_cell.angle_alpha   90.00
_cell.angle_beta   90.00
_cell.angle_gamma   90.00
#
_symmetry.space_group_name_H-M   'P 1'
#
loop_
_entity.id
_entity.type
_entity.pdbx_description
1 polymer ?
#
loop_
_entity_poly.entity_id
_entity_poly.type
_entity_poly.pdbx_seq_one_letter_code
_entity_poly.pdbx_strand_id
1 'polypeptide(L)'
;MKTYWIAFVLVLVLGFLVLGWAGWRIYQEKPPIPESVVTKEGKVLIAPGDIGEGQNVWQAMGGMELGSVWGHGSYVAPDWTADWLHRECEWILNRWSQTEYGKWYAQLLPEHRAALQARLTGMMRKNTYQPATGSIVIDSIRAAAFEANALHYAEVFSKGKSEYAIPSGALQDPVKLRQLSAFFFWTSWAASTNRPGDEISYTSNWPHEDLVDNHPTPDALVWTGVSIILLLAGIGAMVWYHASQAPESLPHMIPNADPLFNTVHTPSQKATIKYFFAVSALILVQI
;
A
#
# COMPACT_ATOMS: atom_id res chain seq x y z
N MET A 1 -34.88 -14.60 -21.95
CA MET A 1 -34.29 -13.24 -21.84
C MET A 1 -34.61 -12.55 -20.51
N LYS A 2 -35.88 -12.45 -20.06
CA LYS A 2 -36.22 -11.79 -18.77
C LYS A 2 -35.43 -12.32 -17.57
N THR A 3 -35.30 -13.64 -17.44
CA THR A 3 -34.56 -14.29 -16.35
C THR A 3 -33.08 -13.88 -16.31
N TYR A 4 -32.41 -13.79 -17.46
CA TYR A 4 -31.00 -13.38 -17.53
C TYR A 4 -30.82 -11.89 -17.19
N TRP A 5 -31.74 -11.04 -17.62
CA TRP A 5 -31.72 -9.62 -17.23
C TRP A 5 -31.95 -9.42 -15.73
N ILE A 6 -32.85 -10.19 -15.13
CA ILE A 6 -33.06 -10.17 -13.67
C ILE A 6 -31.78 -10.64 -12.95
N ALA A 7 -31.19 -11.75 -13.38
CA ALA A 7 -29.94 -12.25 -12.80
C ALA A 7 -28.79 -11.23 -12.92
N PHE A 8 -28.65 -10.59 -14.09
CA PHE A 8 -27.66 -9.54 -14.33
C PHE A 8 -27.86 -8.34 -13.39
N VAL A 9 -29.09 -7.83 -13.29
CA VAL A 9 -29.41 -6.71 -12.39
C VAL A 9 -29.14 -7.08 -10.93
N LEU A 10 -29.47 -8.31 -10.51
CA LEU A 10 -29.18 -8.79 -9.16
C LEU A 10 -27.68 -8.80 -8.86
N VAL A 11 -26.86 -9.31 -9.78
CA VAL A 11 -25.40 -9.32 -9.63
C VAL A 11 -24.85 -7.89 -9.49
N LEU A 12 -25.32 -6.96 -10.32
CA LEU A 12 -24.90 -5.56 -10.22
C LEU A 12 -25.30 -4.94 -8.89
N VAL A 13 -26.58 -5.04 -8.51
CA VAL A 13 -27.09 -4.41 -7.28
C VAL A 13 -26.38 -4.97 -6.06
N LEU A 14 -26.26 -6.30 -5.93
CA LEU A 14 -25.57 -6.92 -4.80
C LEU A 14 -24.09 -6.57 -4.78
N GLY A 15 -23.41 -6.56 -5.92
CA GLY A 15 -22.00 -6.16 -6.03
C GLY A 15 -21.78 -4.71 -5.57
N PHE A 16 -22.60 -3.77 -6.04
CA PHE A 16 -22.50 -2.36 -5.62
C PHE A 16 -22.89 -2.13 -4.17
N LEU A 17 -23.82 -2.91 -3.61
CA LEU A 17 -24.15 -2.85 -2.18
C LEU A 17 -22.97 -3.26 -1.32
N VAL A 18 -22.30 -4.37 -1.64
CA VAL A 18 -21.10 -4.81 -0.92
C VAL A 18 -19.97 -3.79 -1.06
N LEU A 19 -19.73 -3.28 -2.27
CA LEU A 19 -18.70 -2.26 -2.53
C LEU A 19 -18.96 -0.97 -1.74
N GLY A 20 -20.21 -0.47 -1.73
CA GLY A 20 -20.60 0.73 -1.01
C GLY A 20 -20.47 0.56 0.50
N TRP A 21 -20.90 -0.59 1.03
CA TRP A 21 -20.72 -0.93 2.44
C TRP A 21 -19.25 -0.99 2.84
N ALA A 22 -18.40 -1.65 2.04
CA ALA A 22 -16.96 -1.73 2.30
C ALA A 22 -16.30 -0.34 2.25
N GLY A 23 -16.66 0.50 1.27
CA GLY A 23 -16.16 1.87 1.17
C GLY A 23 -16.52 2.72 2.39
N TRP A 24 -17.74 2.58 2.91
CA TRP A 24 -18.16 3.26 4.15
C TRP A 24 -17.34 2.80 5.37
N ARG A 25 -17.06 1.49 5.48
CA ARG A 25 -16.22 0.95 6.56
C ARG A 25 -14.79 1.47 6.47
N ILE A 26 -14.19 1.47 5.29
CA ILE A 26 -12.83 2.03 5.06
C ILE A 26 -12.76 3.49 5.51
N TYR A 27 -13.78 4.30 5.20
CA TYR A 27 -13.79 5.70 5.58
C TYR A 27 -13.74 5.92 7.11
N GLN A 28 -14.43 5.06 7.85
CA GLN A 28 -14.52 5.14 9.32
C GLN A 28 -13.31 4.51 10.02
N GLU A 29 -12.67 3.53 9.40
CA GLU A 29 -11.62 2.71 10.03
C GLU A 29 -10.21 3.00 9.51
N LYS A 30 -10.06 3.95 8.58
CA LYS A 30 -8.74 4.38 8.09
C LYS A 30 -7.85 4.89 9.24
N PRO A 31 -6.52 4.74 9.14
CA PRO A 31 -5.62 5.34 10.11
C PRO A 31 -5.83 6.87 10.17
N PRO A 32 -5.93 7.46 11.37
CA PRO A 32 -6.05 8.90 11.49
C PRO A 32 -4.76 9.58 11.02
N ILE A 33 -4.90 10.71 10.34
CA ILE A 33 -3.78 11.64 10.12
C ILE A 33 -3.76 12.56 11.34
N PRO A 34 -2.72 12.52 12.18
CA PRO A 34 -2.67 13.34 13.39
C PRO A 34 -2.44 14.81 13.06
N GLU A 35 -2.94 15.68 13.92
CA GLU A 35 -2.61 17.11 13.90
C GLU A 35 -1.17 17.37 14.30
N SER A 36 -0.55 16.54 15.14
CA SER A 36 0.87 16.68 15.47
C SER A 36 1.43 15.38 16.04
N VAL A 37 2.75 15.25 16.00
CA VAL A 37 3.47 14.19 16.71
C VAL A 37 4.35 14.84 17.76
N VAL A 38 4.16 14.45 19.02
CA VAL A 38 4.83 15.04 20.17
C VAL A 38 5.54 13.97 20.98
N THR A 39 6.63 14.34 21.67
CA THR A 39 7.27 13.46 22.63
C THR A 39 6.52 13.45 23.96
N LYS A 40 6.79 12.48 24.83
CA LYS A 40 6.24 12.43 26.20
C LYS A 40 6.56 13.69 27.02
N GLU A 41 7.65 14.38 26.71
CA GLU A 41 8.07 15.63 27.33
C GLU A 41 7.35 16.87 26.76
N GLY A 42 6.45 16.68 25.78
CA GLY A 42 5.69 17.77 25.15
C GLY A 42 6.42 18.48 24.01
N LYS A 43 7.58 17.99 23.57
CA LYS A 43 8.28 18.55 22.40
C LYS A 43 7.55 18.16 21.12
N VAL A 44 7.19 19.13 20.29
CA VAL A 44 6.64 18.88 18.95
C VAL A 44 7.75 18.37 18.04
N LEU A 45 7.56 17.19 17.46
CA LEU A 45 8.47 16.57 16.49
C LEU A 45 8.03 16.83 15.05
N ILE A 46 6.73 16.62 14.80
CA ILE A 46 6.07 16.87 13.51
C ILE A 46 4.94 17.87 13.76
N ALA A 47 4.98 19.00 13.06
CA ALA A 47 4.05 20.09 13.26
C ALA A 47 2.72 19.85 12.52
N PRO A 48 1.66 20.61 12.87
CA PRO A 48 0.40 20.56 12.13
C PRO A 48 0.55 20.84 10.64
N GLY A 49 -0.04 19.95 9.84
CA GLY A 49 0.00 20.02 8.38
C GLY A 49 1.22 19.35 7.74
N ASP A 50 2.32 19.13 8.45
CA ASP A 50 3.57 18.64 7.84
C ASP A 50 3.44 17.25 7.19
N ILE A 51 2.58 16.37 7.72
CA ILE A 51 2.31 15.05 7.10
C ILE A 51 1.60 15.22 5.75
N GLY A 52 0.60 16.11 5.69
CA GLY A 52 -0.14 16.40 4.47
C GLY A 52 0.73 17.10 3.42
N GLU A 53 1.54 18.08 3.85
CA GLU A 53 2.52 18.71 2.97
C GLU A 53 3.59 17.72 2.51
N GLY A 54 4.03 16.81 3.37
CA GLY A 54 4.91 15.71 3.01
C GLY A 54 4.34 14.80 1.94
N GLN A 55 3.05 14.48 2.03
CA GLN A 55 2.33 13.73 1.00
C GLN A 55 2.30 14.50 -0.33
N ASN A 56 2.05 15.82 -0.30
CA ASN A 56 2.08 16.66 -1.50
C ASN A 56 3.49 16.69 -2.14
N VAL A 57 4.54 16.78 -1.32
CA VAL A 57 5.94 16.69 -1.78
C VAL A 57 6.19 15.34 -2.45
N TRP A 58 5.79 14.24 -1.83
CA TRP A 58 5.95 12.90 -2.41
C TRP A 58 5.24 12.79 -3.77
N GLN A 59 3.99 13.25 -3.87
CA GLN A 59 3.22 13.25 -5.13
C GLN A 59 3.89 14.11 -6.20
N ALA A 60 4.39 15.30 -5.85
CA ALA A 60 5.04 16.21 -6.77
C ALA A 60 6.37 15.68 -7.34
N MET A 61 7.06 14.81 -6.60
CA MET A 61 8.29 14.14 -7.05
C MET A 61 8.04 12.92 -7.96
N GLY A 62 6.77 12.58 -8.24
CA GLY A 62 6.38 11.42 -9.04
C GLY A 62 5.60 10.36 -8.25
N GLY A 63 5.50 10.49 -6.93
CA GLY A 63 4.68 9.63 -6.08
C GLY A 63 5.04 8.15 -6.22
N MET A 64 4.07 7.37 -6.69
CA MET A 64 4.19 5.93 -6.90
C MET A 64 5.12 5.54 -8.06
N GLU A 65 5.60 6.48 -8.86
CA GLU A 65 6.62 6.19 -9.88
C GLU A 65 8.04 6.16 -9.28
N LEU A 66 8.23 6.71 -8.08
CA LEU A 66 9.52 6.84 -7.39
C LEU A 66 9.66 5.87 -6.20
N GLY A 67 9.16 4.65 -6.36
CA GLY A 67 9.07 3.62 -5.32
C GLY A 67 7.63 3.36 -4.91
N SER A 68 7.44 2.73 -3.74
CA SER A 68 6.11 2.36 -3.24
C SER A 68 5.81 2.88 -1.84
N VAL A 69 4.52 3.05 -1.56
CA VAL A 69 3.97 3.31 -0.23
C VAL A 69 2.83 2.33 -0.02
N TRP A 70 2.84 1.63 1.11
CA TRP A 70 1.87 0.56 1.39
C TRP A 70 1.80 -0.50 0.28
N GLY A 71 2.94 -0.83 -0.33
CA GLY A 71 3.09 -1.84 -1.37
C GLY A 71 2.61 -1.42 -2.75
N HIS A 72 2.07 -0.21 -2.90
CA HIS A 72 1.59 0.32 -4.17
C HIS A 72 2.61 1.30 -4.74
N GLY A 73 3.14 0.99 -5.91
CA GLY A 73 4.03 1.86 -6.68
C GLY A 73 5.03 1.07 -7.53
N SER A 74 6.13 1.73 -7.88
CA SER A 74 7.21 1.16 -8.67
C SER A 74 8.18 0.36 -7.80
N TYR A 75 8.98 -0.49 -8.46
CA TYR A 75 9.77 -1.53 -7.78
C TYR A 75 11.29 -1.35 -7.91
N VAL A 76 11.75 -0.22 -8.48
CA VAL A 76 13.19 0.07 -8.57
C VAL A 76 13.69 0.65 -7.23
N ALA A 77 13.03 1.70 -6.76
CA ALA A 77 13.21 2.21 -5.41
C ALA A 77 12.46 1.31 -4.40
N PRO A 78 12.84 1.31 -3.10
CA PRO A 78 12.18 0.50 -2.09
C PRO A 78 10.72 0.94 -1.85
N ASP A 79 10.00 0.14 -1.06
CA ASP A 79 8.81 0.64 -0.39
C ASP A 79 9.23 1.52 0.80
N TRP A 80 8.86 2.80 0.77
CA TRP A 80 9.27 3.80 1.76
C TRP A 80 8.65 3.56 3.14
N THR A 81 7.51 2.87 3.21
CA THR A 81 6.87 2.52 4.48
C THR A 81 7.65 1.39 5.16
N ALA A 82 7.97 0.34 4.40
CA ALA A 82 8.73 -0.80 4.92
C ALA A 82 10.18 -0.42 5.25
N ASP A 83 10.86 0.33 4.37
CA ASP A 83 12.24 0.77 4.62
C ASP A 83 12.32 1.73 5.82
N TRP A 84 11.35 2.64 5.99
CA TRP A 84 11.30 3.49 7.18
C TRP A 84 11.11 2.66 8.44
N LEU A 85 10.11 1.76 8.44
CA LEU A 85 9.78 0.93 9.60
C LEU A 85 11.00 0.11 10.05
N HIS A 86 11.66 -0.56 9.10
CA HIS A 86 12.81 -1.39 9.40
C HIS A 86 13.96 -0.57 9.98
N ARG A 87 14.31 0.57 9.34
CA ARG A 87 15.37 1.46 9.83
C ARG A 87 15.09 2.03 11.20
N GLU A 88 13.84 2.43 11.47
CA GLU A 88 13.43 2.92 12.79
C GLU A 88 13.63 1.83 13.85
N CYS A 89 13.20 0.59 13.57
CA CYS A 89 13.34 -0.55 14.46
C CYS A 89 14.82 -0.89 14.73
N GLU A 90 15.63 -1.03 13.68
CA GLU A 90 17.06 -1.32 13.80
C GLU A 90 17.81 -0.22 14.56
N TRP A 91 17.47 1.05 14.32
CA TRP A 91 18.10 2.17 15.01
C TRP A 91 17.82 2.11 16.52
N ILE A 92 16.56 1.88 16.92
CA ILE A 92 16.15 1.77 18.32
C ILE A 92 16.85 0.58 18.99
N LEU A 93 16.84 -0.60 18.35
CA LEU A 93 17.45 -1.80 18.89
C LEU A 93 18.96 -1.64 19.06
N ASN A 94 19.65 -1.07 18.08
CA ASN A 94 21.08 -0.80 18.19
C ASN A 94 21.39 0.22 19.29
N ARG A 95 20.54 1.23 19.47
CA ARG A 95 20.72 2.22 20.55
C ARG A 95 20.55 1.60 21.93
N TRP A 96 19.53 0.77 22.14
CA TRP A 96 19.37 0.03 23.40
C TRP A 96 20.50 -0.97 23.63
N SER A 97 20.84 -1.75 22.59
CA SER A 97 21.91 -2.74 22.64
C SER A 97 23.26 -2.13 23.02
N GLN A 98 23.61 -0.98 22.43
CA GLN A 98 24.84 -0.27 22.75
C GLN A 98 24.82 0.28 24.18
N THR A 99 23.66 0.74 24.66
CA THR A 99 23.52 1.33 25.99
C THR A 99 23.57 0.27 27.10
N GLU A 100 22.92 -0.88 26.89
CA GLU A 100 22.77 -1.92 27.90
C GLU A 100 23.90 -2.95 27.88
N TYR A 101 24.49 -3.22 26.70
CA TYR A 101 25.45 -4.31 26.50
C TYR A 101 26.76 -3.89 25.81
N GLY A 102 26.86 -2.65 25.35
CA GLY A 102 28.05 -2.14 24.65
C GLY A 102 28.35 -2.82 23.31
N LYS A 103 27.36 -3.48 22.70
CA LYS A 103 27.47 -4.24 21.44
C LYS A 103 26.38 -3.85 20.46
N TRP A 104 26.58 -4.16 19.18
CA TRP A 104 25.53 -4.05 18.16
C TRP A 104 24.44 -5.12 18.36
N TYR A 105 23.20 -4.80 17.99
CA TYR A 105 22.05 -5.71 18.20
C TYR A 105 22.28 -7.09 17.57
N ALA A 106 22.86 -7.11 16.36
CA ALA A 106 23.19 -8.34 15.64
C ALA A 106 24.23 -9.24 16.36
N GLN A 107 25.00 -8.69 17.30
CA GLN A 107 26.07 -9.38 18.04
C GLN A 107 25.64 -9.84 19.44
N LEU A 108 24.40 -9.55 19.85
CA LEU A 108 23.87 -9.97 21.14
C LEU A 108 23.54 -11.47 21.17
N LEU A 109 23.58 -12.03 22.38
CA LEU A 109 23.06 -13.37 22.64
C LEU A 109 21.54 -13.43 22.35
N PRO A 110 21.00 -14.58 21.90
CA PRO A 110 19.58 -14.71 21.53
C PRO A 110 18.61 -14.24 22.62
N GLU A 111 18.91 -14.51 23.89
CA GLU A 111 18.07 -14.10 25.03
C GLU A 111 17.96 -12.57 25.16
N HIS A 112 19.09 -11.86 25.02
CA HIS A 112 19.11 -10.39 25.05
C HIS A 112 18.44 -9.79 23.81
N ARG A 113 18.61 -10.42 22.64
CA ARG A 113 17.89 -10.00 21.43
C ARG A 113 16.39 -10.11 21.59
N ALA A 114 15.91 -11.27 22.07
CA ALA A 114 14.49 -11.51 22.29
C ALA A 114 13.89 -10.52 23.30
N ALA A 115 14.61 -10.21 24.39
CA ALA A 115 14.16 -9.22 25.37
C ALA A 115 14.01 -7.81 24.78
N LEU A 116 15.00 -7.36 23.97
CA LEU A 116 14.93 -6.06 23.31
C LEU A 116 13.87 -6.02 22.22
N GLN A 117 13.71 -7.09 21.44
CA GLN A 117 12.67 -7.21 20.42
C GLN A 117 11.27 -7.16 21.05
N ALA A 118 10.99 -7.94 22.09
CA ALA A 118 9.69 -7.89 22.77
C ALA A 118 9.37 -6.48 23.32
N ARG A 119 10.39 -5.78 23.83
CA ARG A 119 10.25 -4.37 24.26
C ARG A 119 9.94 -3.44 23.09
N LEU A 120 10.63 -3.61 21.95
CA LEU A 120 10.38 -2.85 20.73
C LEU A 120 8.96 -3.09 20.23
N THR A 121 8.54 -4.36 20.10
CA THR A 121 7.21 -4.76 19.65
C THR A 121 6.13 -4.08 20.51
N GLY A 122 6.25 -4.15 21.83
CA GLY A 122 5.30 -3.50 22.75
C GLY A 122 5.25 -1.96 22.60
N MET A 123 6.36 -1.33 22.23
CA MET A 123 6.42 0.12 21.98
C MET A 123 5.83 0.50 20.61
N MET A 124 6.17 -0.24 19.55
CA MET A 124 5.79 0.07 18.18
C MET A 124 4.32 -0.24 17.91
N ARG A 125 3.81 -1.35 18.45
CA ARG A 125 2.41 -1.78 18.24
C ARG A 125 1.40 -0.98 19.06
N LYS A 126 1.82 -0.35 20.15
CA LYS A 126 0.92 0.40 21.02
C LYS A 126 0.39 1.64 20.32
N ASN A 127 -0.94 1.75 20.28
CA ASN A 127 -1.61 2.94 19.78
C ASN A 127 -1.52 4.10 20.77
N THR A 128 -0.85 5.17 20.36
CA THR A 128 -0.63 6.38 21.15
C THR A 128 -1.31 7.61 20.56
N TYR A 129 -2.23 7.42 19.62
CA TYR A 129 -3.08 8.48 19.10
C TYR A 129 -4.11 8.90 20.17
N GLN A 130 -4.23 10.21 20.39
CA GLN A 130 -5.15 10.81 21.35
C GLN A 130 -6.27 11.55 20.60
N PRO A 131 -7.51 11.00 20.53
CA PRO A 131 -8.60 11.64 19.80
C PRO A 131 -8.97 13.04 20.30
N ALA A 132 -8.77 13.32 21.58
CA ALA A 132 -9.10 14.61 22.18
C ALA A 132 -8.22 15.77 21.69
N THR A 133 -6.96 15.49 21.36
CA THR A 133 -5.97 16.48 20.91
C THR A 133 -5.55 16.29 19.45
N GLY A 134 -6.00 15.20 18.82
CA GLY A 134 -5.58 14.81 17.48
C GLY A 134 -4.09 14.44 17.37
N SER A 135 -3.37 14.27 18.49
CA SER A 135 -1.91 14.07 18.48
C SER A 135 -1.49 12.61 18.69
N ILE A 136 -0.34 12.24 18.14
CA ILE A 136 0.36 11.00 18.49
C ILE A 136 1.46 11.35 19.50
N VAL A 137 1.49 10.63 20.62
CA VAL A 137 2.57 10.76 21.61
C VAL A 137 3.58 9.64 21.45
N ILE A 138 4.85 9.96 21.25
CA ILE A 138 5.93 8.97 21.09
C ILE A 138 6.99 9.08 22.19
N ASP A 139 7.69 7.97 22.42
CA ASP A 139 8.88 7.94 23.27
C ASP A 139 10.03 8.75 22.68
N SER A 140 10.86 9.34 23.54
CA SER A 140 12.01 10.16 23.13
C SER A 140 13.02 9.34 22.29
N ILE A 141 13.09 8.02 22.49
CA ILE A 141 13.91 7.12 21.65
C ILE A 141 13.40 7.05 20.20
N ARG A 142 12.07 7.00 19.99
CA ARG A 142 11.46 7.04 18.65
C ARG A 142 11.66 8.40 17.99
N ALA A 143 11.60 9.48 18.77
CA ALA A 143 11.91 10.81 18.27
C ALA A 143 13.37 10.92 17.78
N ALA A 144 14.32 10.30 18.49
CA ALA A 144 15.71 10.26 18.03
C ALA A 144 15.89 9.36 16.79
N ALA A 145 15.16 8.25 16.70
CA ALA A 145 15.13 7.38 15.52
C ALA A 145 14.56 8.12 14.29
N PHE A 146 13.49 8.92 14.48
CA PHE A 146 12.94 9.78 13.44
C PHE A 146 14.00 10.73 12.87
N GLU A 147 14.78 11.41 13.72
CA GLU A 147 15.81 12.34 13.22
C GLU A 147 16.90 11.61 12.43
N ALA A 148 17.27 10.39 12.85
CA ALA A 148 18.23 9.57 12.12
C ALA A 148 17.69 9.14 10.74
N ASN A 149 16.44 8.70 10.67
CA ASN A 149 15.78 8.36 9.41
C ASN A 149 15.60 9.59 8.51
N ALA A 150 15.19 10.73 9.08
CA ALA A 150 15.02 11.97 8.34
C ALA A 150 16.34 12.43 7.69
N LEU A 151 17.47 12.28 8.39
CA LEU A 151 18.80 12.54 7.81
C LEU A 151 19.12 11.59 6.66
N HIS A 152 18.80 10.30 6.82
CA HIS A 152 19.01 9.30 5.76
C HIS A 152 18.21 9.65 4.49
N TYR A 153 16.92 9.91 4.62
CA TYR A 153 16.09 10.25 3.46
C TYR A 153 16.45 11.62 2.89
N ALA A 154 16.82 12.59 3.73
CA ALA A 154 17.35 13.86 3.26
C ALA A 154 18.55 13.64 2.33
N GLU A 155 19.48 12.75 2.69
CA GLU A 155 20.62 12.39 1.85
C GLU A 155 20.20 11.69 0.56
N VAL A 156 19.31 10.70 0.63
CA VAL A 156 18.82 9.94 -0.54
C VAL A 156 18.22 10.87 -1.59
N PHE A 157 17.35 11.81 -1.19
CA PHE A 157 16.66 12.68 -2.15
C PHE A 157 17.47 13.93 -2.55
N SER A 158 18.41 14.39 -1.71
CA SER A 158 19.25 15.55 -2.05
C SER A 158 20.47 15.17 -2.90
N LYS A 159 21.18 14.10 -2.54
CA LYS A 159 22.36 13.62 -3.27
C LYS A 159 22.00 12.63 -4.38
N GLY A 160 20.78 12.11 -4.37
CA GLY A 160 20.36 11.04 -5.26
C GLY A 160 20.88 9.69 -4.81
N LYS A 161 20.35 8.63 -5.43
CA LYS A 161 20.76 7.25 -5.20
C LYS A 161 20.54 6.44 -6.47
N SER A 162 21.63 6.07 -7.13
CA SER A 162 21.61 5.40 -8.43
C SER A 162 20.91 4.04 -8.38
N GLU A 163 21.07 3.31 -7.29
CA GLU A 163 20.43 2.01 -7.06
C GLU A 163 18.90 2.12 -7.00
N TYR A 164 18.39 3.30 -6.65
CA TYR A 164 16.96 3.61 -6.59
C TYR A 164 16.49 4.40 -7.81
N ALA A 165 17.36 4.62 -8.80
CA ALA A 165 17.13 5.50 -9.94
C ALA A 165 16.69 6.93 -9.56
N ILE A 166 17.12 7.41 -8.39
CA ILE A 166 16.83 8.77 -7.93
C ILE A 166 18.00 9.68 -8.36
N PRO A 167 17.77 10.69 -9.21
CA PRO A 167 18.81 11.61 -9.63
C PRO A 167 19.27 12.51 -8.48
N SER A 168 20.52 12.97 -8.55
CA SER A 168 21.02 13.98 -7.62
C SER A 168 20.21 15.27 -7.74
N GLY A 169 19.90 15.88 -6.60
CA GLY A 169 19.10 17.10 -6.53
C GLY A 169 17.60 16.90 -6.77
N ALA A 170 17.08 15.67 -6.66
CA ALA A 170 15.65 15.40 -6.78
C ALA A 170 14.82 16.25 -5.79
N LEU A 171 15.32 16.47 -4.57
CA LEU A 171 14.75 17.42 -3.62
C LEU A 171 15.85 18.02 -2.73
N GLN A 172 15.97 19.36 -2.73
CA GLN A 172 17.02 20.08 -1.99
C GLN A 172 16.49 20.96 -0.86
N ASP A 173 15.20 21.31 -0.88
CA ASP A 173 14.59 22.16 0.13
C ASP A 173 14.53 21.41 1.48
N PRO A 174 15.25 21.87 2.52
CA PRO A 174 15.32 21.18 3.79
C PRO A 174 13.97 21.10 4.51
N VAL A 175 13.07 22.05 4.28
CA VAL A 175 11.72 22.03 4.84
C VAL A 175 10.93 20.89 4.22
N LYS A 176 10.95 20.79 2.88
CA LYS A 176 10.26 19.71 2.15
C LYS A 176 10.84 18.33 2.45
N LEU A 177 12.15 18.21 2.63
CA LEU A 177 12.79 16.94 3.01
C LEU A 177 12.31 16.46 4.39
N ARG A 178 12.16 17.39 5.34
CA ARG A 178 11.61 17.07 6.65
C ARG A 178 10.12 16.69 6.58
N GLN A 179 9.33 17.40 5.78
CA GLN A 179 7.91 17.08 5.55
C GLN A 179 7.74 15.71 4.89
N LEU A 180 8.55 15.38 3.88
CA LEU A 180 8.58 14.05 3.26
C LEU A 180 8.87 12.95 4.29
N SER A 181 9.81 13.20 5.20
CA SER A 181 10.11 12.29 6.30
C SER A 181 8.93 12.15 7.28
N ALA A 182 8.18 13.23 7.54
CA ALA A 182 6.97 13.18 8.34
C ALA A 182 5.88 12.30 7.70
N PHE A 183 5.74 12.35 6.37
CA PHE A 183 4.84 11.47 5.63
C PHE A 183 5.24 10.00 5.72
N PHE A 184 6.51 9.65 5.49
CA PHE A 184 6.99 8.26 5.62
C PHE A 184 6.93 7.73 7.06
N PHE A 185 7.17 8.59 8.05
CA PHE A 185 6.91 8.25 9.45
C PHE A 185 5.44 7.90 9.68
N TRP A 186 4.50 8.70 9.15
CA TRP A 186 3.08 8.42 9.34
C TRP A 186 2.64 7.12 8.67
N THR A 187 3.12 6.84 7.46
CA THR A 187 2.76 5.59 6.76
C THR A 187 3.27 4.36 7.50
N SER A 188 4.48 4.43 8.09
CA SER A 188 5.08 3.35 8.89
C SER A 188 4.47 3.23 10.30
N TRP A 189 4.09 4.34 10.91
CA TRP A 189 3.32 4.35 12.15
C TRP A 189 1.99 3.61 11.96
N ALA A 190 1.24 3.94 10.90
CA ALA A 190 -0.01 3.25 10.57
C ALA A 190 0.23 1.75 10.32
N ALA A 191 1.36 1.40 9.70
CA ALA A 191 1.68 0.02 9.34
C ALA A 191 2.08 -0.87 10.53
N SER A 192 2.55 -0.28 11.62
CA SER A 192 3.04 -1.00 12.81
C SER A 192 2.11 -0.87 14.03
N THR A 193 1.22 0.13 14.07
CA THR A 193 0.38 0.44 15.22
C THR A 193 -0.95 -0.29 15.17
N ASN A 194 -1.32 -0.99 16.26
CA ASN A 194 -2.61 -1.68 16.39
C ASN A 194 -3.79 -0.72 16.29
N ARG A 195 -4.88 -1.16 15.67
CA ARG A 195 -6.15 -0.42 15.69
C ARG A 195 -6.68 -0.33 17.14
N PRO A 196 -7.47 0.70 17.47
CA PRO A 196 -8.07 0.80 18.80
C PRO A 196 -8.93 -0.43 19.13
N GLY A 197 -8.57 -1.16 20.20
CA GLY A 197 -9.29 -2.35 20.64
C GLY A 197 -9.02 -3.61 19.80
N ASP A 198 -7.97 -3.62 18.99
CA ASP A 198 -7.60 -4.72 18.11
C ASP A 198 -6.12 -5.12 18.33
N GLU A 199 -5.75 -6.31 17.84
CA GLU A 199 -4.38 -6.83 17.91
C GLU A 199 -3.61 -6.69 16.59
N ILE A 200 -4.28 -6.23 15.53
CA ILE A 200 -3.70 -6.05 14.19
C ILE A 200 -3.51 -4.57 13.86
N SER A 201 -2.48 -4.26 13.05
CA SER A 201 -2.19 -2.88 12.66
C SER A 201 -3.23 -2.30 11.69
N TYR A 202 -3.20 -0.98 11.45
CA TYR A 202 -4.15 -0.33 10.52
C TYR A 202 -4.07 -0.88 9.09
N THR A 203 -2.92 -1.44 8.70
CA THR A 203 -2.67 -2.10 7.41
C THR A 203 -2.77 -3.63 7.50
N SER A 204 -3.40 -4.15 8.55
CA SER A 204 -3.57 -5.59 8.79
C SER A 204 -2.25 -6.36 8.83
N ASN A 205 -1.29 -5.85 9.61
CA ASN A 205 0.06 -6.39 9.82
C ASN A 205 0.97 -6.41 8.59
N TRP A 206 0.66 -5.63 7.56
CA TRP A 206 1.61 -5.31 6.49
C TRP A 206 2.47 -4.09 6.89
N PRO A 207 3.77 -4.00 6.55
CA PRO A 207 4.58 -4.96 5.81
C PRO A 207 5.10 -6.06 6.72
N HIS A 208 5.57 -7.17 6.14
CA HIS A 208 6.24 -8.23 6.88
C HIS A 208 7.48 -7.68 7.61
N GLU A 209 7.46 -7.70 8.93
CA GLU A 209 8.53 -7.20 9.79
C GLU A 209 8.54 -7.96 11.12
N ASP A 210 9.48 -8.90 11.25
CA ASP A 210 9.60 -9.77 12.44
C ASP A 210 9.88 -8.97 13.70
N LEU A 211 10.59 -7.83 13.59
CA LEU A 211 10.97 -7.01 14.76
C LEU A 211 9.76 -6.42 15.50
N VAL A 212 8.63 -6.24 14.80
CA VAL A 212 7.38 -5.72 15.38
C VAL A 212 6.21 -6.69 15.26
N ASP A 213 6.49 -7.98 15.05
CA ASP A 213 5.49 -9.05 14.98
C ASP A 213 4.44 -8.82 13.87
N ASN A 214 4.88 -8.23 12.76
CA ASN A 214 4.04 -8.07 11.59
C ASN A 214 4.06 -9.36 10.76
N HIS A 215 3.15 -10.27 11.11
CA HIS A 215 2.88 -11.51 10.39
C HIS A 215 1.45 -11.55 9.84
N PRO A 216 1.18 -12.39 8.81
CA PRO A 216 -0.17 -12.60 8.31
C PRO A 216 -1.15 -12.92 9.43
N THR A 217 -2.29 -12.22 9.45
CA THR A 217 -3.30 -12.40 10.48
C THR A 217 -3.99 -13.77 10.34
N PRO A 218 -4.53 -14.34 11.43
CA PRO A 218 -5.31 -15.58 11.34
C PRO A 218 -6.45 -15.49 10.32
N ASP A 219 -7.15 -14.36 10.28
CA ASP A 219 -8.23 -14.11 9.32
C ASP A 219 -7.73 -14.11 7.87
N ALA A 220 -6.56 -13.51 7.60
CA ALA A 220 -5.98 -13.52 6.26
C ALA A 220 -5.71 -14.96 5.78
N LEU A 221 -5.16 -15.81 6.65
CA LEU A 221 -4.90 -17.22 6.34
C LEU A 221 -6.21 -18.01 6.08
N VAL A 222 -7.24 -17.79 6.89
CA VAL A 222 -8.55 -18.43 6.70
C VAL A 222 -9.18 -18.01 5.36
N TRP A 223 -9.21 -16.71 5.06
CA TRP A 223 -9.80 -16.20 3.82
C TRP A 223 -9.02 -16.62 2.57
N THR A 224 -7.70 -16.78 2.65
CA THR A 224 -6.92 -17.41 1.58
C THR A 224 -7.44 -18.83 1.29
N GLY A 225 -7.59 -19.67 2.31
CA GLY A 225 -8.12 -21.03 2.13
C GLY A 225 -9.54 -21.05 1.55
N VAL A 226 -10.44 -20.22 2.10
CA VAL A 226 -11.84 -20.11 1.63
C VAL A 226 -11.89 -19.66 0.16
N SER A 227 -11.09 -18.68 -0.24
CA SER A 227 -11.08 -18.18 -1.62
C SER A 227 -10.68 -19.25 -2.64
N ILE A 228 -9.69 -20.10 -2.32
CA ILE A 228 -9.27 -21.20 -3.18
C ILE A 228 -10.39 -22.24 -3.33
N ILE A 229 -11.05 -22.60 -2.22
CA ILE A 229 -12.17 -23.54 -2.25
C ILE A 229 -13.33 -23.00 -3.09
N LEU A 230 -13.70 -21.72 -2.89
CA LEU A 230 -14.75 -21.06 -3.66
C LEU A 230 -14.41 -20.96 -5.15
N LEU A 231 -13.15 -20.68 -5.50
CA LEU A 231 -12.69 -20.67 -6.89
C LEU A 231 -12.86 -22.04 -7.55
N LEU A 232 -12.38 -23.11 -6.90
CA LEU A 232 -12.47 -24.47 -7.44
C LEU A 232 -13.93 -24.94 -7.53
N ALA A 233 -14.74 -24.69 -6.50
CA ALA A 233 -16.16 -24.99 -6.52
C ALA A 233 -16.89 -24.21 -7.62
N GLY A 234 -16.57 -22.93 -7.80
CA GLY A 234 -17.12 -22.07 -8.85
C GLY A 234 -16.78 -22.58 -10.25
N ILE A 235 -15.52 -22.92 -10.51
CA ILE A 235 -15.09 -23.53 -11.78
C ILE A 235 -15.83 -24.85 -12.01
N GLY A 236 -15.87 -25.73 -11.02
CA GLY A 236 -16.57 -27.02 -11.11
C GLY A 236 -18.05 -26.86 -11.41
N ALA A 237 -18.73 -25.94 -10.72
CA ALA A 237 -20.14 -25.64 -10.96
C ALA A 237 -20.39 -25.06 -12.36
N MET A 238 -19.52 -24.17 -12.84
CA MET A 238 -19.62 -23.62 -14.21
C MET A 238 -19.44 -24.70 -15.27
N VAL A 239 -18.42 -25.56 -15.12
CA VAL A 239 -18.17 -26.67 -16.06
C VAL A 239 -19.32 -27.67 -16.05
N TRP A 240 -19.80 -28.07 -14.87
CA TRP A 240 -20.94 -28.96 -14.74
C TRP A 240 -22.20 -28.38 -15.37
N TYR A 241 -22.52 -27.11 -15.06
CA TYR A 241 -23.66 -26.42 -15.64
C TYR A 241 -23.54 -26.38 -17.17
N HIS A 242 -22.40 -25.96 -17.72
CA HIS A 242 -22.20 -25.88 -19.16
C HIS A 242 -22.30 -27.26 -19.85
N ALA A 243 -21.66 -28.29 -19.28
CA ALA A 243 -21.70 -29.64 -19.84
C ALA A 243 -23.08 -30.32 -19.73
N SER A 244 -23.93 -29.89 -18.78
CA SER A 244 -25.30 -30.38 -18.62
C SER A 244 -26.29 -29.79 -19.63
N GLN A 245 -25.93 -28.69 -20.29
CA GLN A 245 -26.78 -28.05 -21.29
C GLN A 245 -26.73 -28.81 -22.60
N ALA A 246 -27.83 -28.76 -23.36
CA ALA A 246 -27.82 -29.24 -24.73
C ALA A 246 -26.77 -28.45 -25.54
N PRO A 247 -26.02 -29.11 -26.45
CA PRO A 247 -25.10 -28.41 -27.35
C PRO A 247 -25.84 -27.28 -28.06
N GLU A 248 -25.25 -26.08 -28.09
CA GLU A 248 -25.79 -25.02 -28.92
C GLU A 248 -25.90 -25.50 -30.36
N SER A 249 -27.08 -25.33 -30.94
CA SER A 249 -27.28 -25.62 -32.36
C SER A 249 -26.38 -24.69 -33.15
N LEU A 250 -25.42 -25.25 -33.88
CA LEU A 250 -24.66 -24.48 -34.85
C LEU A 250 -25.64 -23.76 -35.80
N PRO A 251 -25.34 -22.51 -36.19
CA PRO A 251 -26.17 -21.80 -37.16
C PRO A 251 -26.36 -22.68 -38.39
N HIS A 252 -27.62 -22.98 -38.73
CA HIS A 252 -27.93 -23.89 -39.84
C HIS A 252 -27.46 -23.37 -41.20
N MET A 253 -27.13 -22.09 -41.31
CA MET A 253 -26.56 -21.48 -42.51
C MET A 253 -25.41 -20.54 -42.14
N ILE A 254 -24.21 -20.91 -42.58
CA ILE A 254 -23.07 -20.00 -42.64
C ILE A 254 -23.17 -19.27 -43.99
N PRO A 255 -23.15 -17.92 -44.02
CA PRO A 255 -23.14 -17.19 -45.27
C PRO A 255 -21.95 -17.61 -46.15
N ASN A 256 -22.20 -17.85 -47.45
CA ASN A 256 -21.14 -18.21 -48.42
C ASN A 256 -20.17 -17.05 -48.73
N ALA A 257 -20.49 -15.83 -48.29
CA ALA A 257 -19.66 -14.63 -48.42
C ALA A 257 -19.74 -13.82 -47.12
N ASP A 258 -18.68 -13.10 -46.80
CA ASP A 258 -18.62 -12.27 -45.60
C ASP A 258 -19.68 -11.15 -45.67
N PRO A 259 -20.62 -11.09 -44.70
CA PRO A 259 -21.71 -10.11 -44.71
C PRO A 259 -21.22 -8.66 -44.55
N LEU A 260 -19.97 -8.43 -44.14
CA LEU A 260 -19.38 -7.10 -43.95
C LEU A 260 -18.60 -6.59 -45.17
N PHE A 261 -18.16 -7.47 -46.08
CA PHE A 261 -17.30 -7.09 -47.22
C PHE A 261 -17.98 -6.14 -48.21
N ASN A 262 -19.29 -6.29 -48.44
CA ASN A 262 -20.05 -5.46 -49.37
C ASN A 262 -20.68 -4.23 -48.70
N THR A 263 -20.33 -3.93 -47.44
CA THR A 263 -20.86 -2.75 -46.74
C THR A 263 -20.14 -1.50 -47.18
N VAL A 264 -20.88 -0.44 -47.50
CA VAL A 264 -20.29 0.86 -47.86
C VAL A 264 -19.77 1.54 -46.60
N HIS A 265 -18.45 1.68 -46.50
CA HIS A 265 -17.84 2.39 -45.38
C HIS A 265 -18.28 3.85 -45.33
N THR A 266 -18.93 4.21 -44.23
CA THR A 266 -19.33 5.58 -43.94
C THR A 266 -18.10 6.49 -43.74
N PRO A 267 -18.23 7.82 -43.92
CA PRO A 267 -17.14 8.74 -43.65
C PRO A 267 -16.58 8.64 -42.22
N SER A 268 -17.41 8.36 -41.22
CA SER A 268 -16.96 8.17 -39.83
C SER A 268 -16.11 6.93 -39.66
N GLN A 269 -16.50 5.80 -40.27
CA GLN A 269 -15.69 4.57 -40.27
C GLN A 269 -14.35 4.76 -40.99
N LYS A 270 -14.29 5.54 -42.08
CA LYS A 270 -13.01 5.86 -42.73
C LYS A 270 -12.14 6.76 -41.85
N ALA A 271 -12.75 7.68 -41.09
CA ALA A 271 -12.02 8.56 -40.18
C ALA A 271 -11.38 7.79 -39.01
N THR A 272 -11.88 6.61 -38.62
CA THR A 272 -11.28 5.81 -37.54
C THR A 272 -9.88 5.28 -37.88
N ILE A 273 -9.49 5.23 -39.16
CA ILE A 273 -8.13 4.86 -39.58
C ILE A 273 -7.07 5.72 -38.85
N LYS A 274 -7.37 7.00 -38.60
CA LYS A 274 -6.48 7.90 -37.85
C LYS A 274 -6.23 7.44 -36.41
N TYR A 275 -7.24 6.85 -35.76
CA TYR A 275 -7.10 6.30 -34.40
C TYR A 275 -6.18 5.10 -34.39
N PHE A 276 -6.24 4.22 -35.40
CA PHE A 276 -5.31 3.09 -35.49
C PHE A 276 -3.87 3.57 -35.64
N PHE A 277 -3.61 4.57 -36.49
CA PHE A 277 -2.26 5.15 -36.59
C PHE A 277 -1.79 5.77 -35.27
N ALA A 278 -2.64 6.52 -34.58
CA ALA A 278 -2.31 7.10 -33.29
C ALA A 278 -2.01 6.01 -32.24
N VAL A 279 -2.85 4.97 -32.16
CA VAL A 279 -2.67 3.84 -31.25
C VAL A 279 -1.37 3.09 -31.56
N SER A 280 -1.11 2.75 -32.83
CA SER A 280 0.14 2.11 -33.23
C SER A 280 1.37 2.95 -32.88
N ALA A 281 1.32 4.26 -33.10
CA ALA A 281 2.42 5.17 -32.76
C ALA A 281 2.64 5.25 -31.24
N LEU A 282 1.57 5.35 -30.44
CA LEU A 282 1.67 5.36 -28.98
C LEU A 282 2.20 4.04 -28.43
N ILE A 283 1.81 2.89 -29.00
CA ILE A 283 2.37 1.57 -28.65
C ILE A 283 3.88 1.56 -28.90
N LEU A 284 4.35 2.08 -30.04
CA LEU A 284 5.78 2.13 -30.35
C LEU A 284 6.57 3.06 -29.42
N VAL A 285 5.95 4.11 -28.88
CA VAL A 285 6.59 5.01 -27.89
C VAL A 285 6.58 4.40 -26.49
N GLN A 286 5.59 3.57 -26.16
CA GLN A 286 5.46 2.91 -24.86
C GLN A 286 6.50 1.78 -24.67
N ILE A 287 6.82 1.05 -25.75
CA ILE A 287 7.83 -0.03 -25.77
C ILE A 287 9.24 0.57 -25.62
#